data_AF-A2F059-F1
#
_entry.id   AF-A2F059-F1
#
_cell.length_a   1.000
_cell.length_b   1.000
_cell.length_c   1.000
_cell.angle_alpha   90.00
_cell.angle_beta   90.00
_cell.angle_gamma   90.00
#
_symmetry.space_group_name_H-M   'P 1'
#
loop_
_entity.id
_entity.type
_entity.pdbx_description
1 polymer ?
#
loop_
_entity_poly.entity_id
_entity_poly.type
_entity_poly.pdbx_seq_one_letter_code
_entity_poly.pdbx_strand_id
1 'polypeptide(L)' 'MFNIPSICEYFLSNGAYFNEKDNYGQTALHYALECNRKEISEVLISHGANIKDKDIDGKTAILIAAEYYSLETLEFPKIE' A
#
# COMPACT_ATOMS: atom_id res chain seq x y z
N MET A 1 -5.39 -9.43 2.94
CA MET A 1 -5.84 -8.14 3.49
C MET A 1 -7.36 -8.01 3.33
N PHE A 2 -8.10 -7.56 4.35
CA PHE A 2 -9.54 -7.31 4.24
C PHE A 2 -9.79 -6.04 3.42
N ASN A 3 -10.69 -6.05 2.44
CA ASN A 3 -11.05 -4.86 1.67
C ASN A 3 -12.17 -4.07 2.34
N ILE A 4 -11.92 -3.59 3.56
CA ILE A 4 -12.90 -2.84 4.35
C ILE A 4 -12.23 -1.53 4.84
N PRO A 5 -12.38 -0.42 4.08
CA PRO A 5 -11.70 0.84 4.37
C PRO A 5 -11.96 1.36 5.78
N SER A 6 -13.20 1.28 6.27
CA SER A 6 -13.56 1.74 7.61
C SER A 6 -12.87 0.98 8.74
N ILE A 7 -12.60 -0.32 8.56
CA ILE A 7 -11.84 -1.12 9.53
C ILE A 7 -10.35 -0.78 9.45
N CYS A 8 -9.82 -0.55 8.24
CA CYS A 8 -8.44 -0.11 8.07
C CYS A 8 -8.21 1.25 8.75
N GLU A 9 -9.07 2.22 8.48
CA GLU A 9 -9.09 3.54 9.13
C GLU A 9 -9.13 3.44 10.65
N TYR A 10 -10.00 2.57 11.18
CA TYR A 10 -10.11 2.32 12.60
C TYR A 10 -8.78 1.85 13.20
N PHE A 11 -8.12 0.88 12.58
CA PHE A 11 -6.82 0.40 13.07
C PHE A 11 -5.73 1.45 12.98
N LEU A 12 -5.65 2.20 11.88
CA LEU A 12 -4.68 3.27 11.70
C LEU A 12 -4.86 4.38 12.76
N SER A 13 -6.11 4.78 13.00
CA SER A 13 -6.45 5.76 14.05
C SER A 13 -6.11 5.28 15.46
N ASN A 14 -6.05 3.97 15.68
CA ASN A 14 -5.67 3.35 16.96
C ASN A 14 -4.17 3.01 17.04
N GLY A 15 -3.34 3.53 16.13
CA GLY A 15 -1.89 3.39 16.18
C GLY A 15 -1.37 2.05 15.65
N ALA A 16 -2.11 1.37 14.78
CA ALA A 16 -1.57 0.21 14.08
C ALA A 16 -0.33 0.59 13.26
N TYR A 17 0.71 -0.25 13.33
CA TYR A 17 1.93 -0.06 12.56
C TYR A 17 1.74 -0.54 11.12
N PHE A 18 1.76 0.38 10.15
CA PHE A 18 1.51 0.09 8.73
C PHE A 18 2.74 0.25 7.82
N ASN A 19 3.76 0.98 8.29
CA ASN A 19 5.04 1.16 7.62
C ASN A 19 6.08 0.09 7.97
N GLU A 20 5.77 -0.78 8.95
CA GLU A 20 6.63 -1.90 9.29
C GLU A 20 6.75 -2.86 8.11
N LYS A 21 7.97 -3.38 7.94
CA LYS A 21 8.28 -4.37 6.93
C LYS A 21 8.20 -5.76 7.55
N ASP A 22 7.62 -6.69 6.84
CA ASP A 22 7.69 -8.09 7.19
C ASP A 22 9.03 -8.73 6.75
N ASN A 23 9.13 -10.06 6.86
CA ASN A 23 10.32 -10.81 6.47
C ASN A 23 10.62 -10.77 4.96
N TYR A 24 9.68 -10.31 4.13
CA TYR A 24 9.85 -10.09 2.70
C TYR A 24 10.16 -8.62 2.37
N GLY A 25 10.35 -7.76 3.38
CA GLY A 25 10.55 -6.34 3.17
C GLY A 25 9.28 -5.60 2.73
N GLN A 26 8.13 -6.28 2.74
CA GLN A 26 6.87 -5.73 2.27
C GLN A 26 6.15 -4.98 3.40
N THR A 27 5.57 -3.83 3.05
CA THR A 27 4.71 -3.03 3.95
C THR A 27 3.24 -3.32 3.68
N ALA A 28 2.34 -2.79 4.52
CA ALA A 28 0.90 -2.90 4.27
C ALA A 28 0.48 -2.37 2.87
N LEU A 29 1.19 -1.35 2.36
CA LEU A 29 0.93 -0.80 1.04
C LEU A 29 1.32 -1.74 -0.10
N HIS A 30 2.40 -2.52 0.05
CA HIS A 30 2.80 -3.53 -0.94
C HIS A 30 1.66 -4.53 -1.14
N TYR A 31 1.13 -5.06 -0.03
CA TYR A 31 0.01 -6.02 -0.06
C TYR A 31 -1.31 -5.40 -0.55
N ALA A 32 -1.62 -4.17 -0.15
CA ALA A 32 -2.82 -3.48 -0.62
C ALA A 32 -2.81 -3.35 -2.14
N LEU A 33 -1.64 -2.98 -2.69
CA LEU A 33 -1.45 -2.87 -4.13
C LEU A 33 -1.46 -4.23 -4.82
N GLU A 34 -0.66 -5.21 -4.39
CA GLU A 34 -0.64 -6.58 -4.94
C GLU A 34 -2.02 -7.26 -4.98
N CYS A 35 -2.90 -6.92 -4.03
CA CYS A 35 -4.25 -7.46 -3.92
C CYS A 35 -5.35 -6.59 -4.60
N ASN A 36 -4.99 -5.54 -5.34
CA ASN A 36 -5.89 -4.59 -6.01
C ASN A 36 -6.86 -3.89 -5.05
N ARG A 37 -6.42 -3.57 -3.85
CA ARG A 37 -7.26 -2.94 -2.82
C ARG A 37 -7.13 -1.42 -2.93
N LYS A 38 -7.67 -0.84 -4.02
CA LYS A 38 -7.57 0.61 -4.31
C LYS A 38 -7.98 1.48 -3.12
N GLU A 39 -9.14 1.20 -2.52
CA GLU A 39 -9.65 2.00 -1.41
C GLU A 39 -8.75 1.89 -0.17
N ILE A 40 -8.13 0.73 0.03
CA ILE A 40 -7.19 0.50 1.13
C ILE A 40 -5.84 1.17 0.86
N SER A 41 -5.33 1.13 -0.38
CA SER A 41 -4.10 1.83 -0.73
C SER A 41 -4.26 3.35 -0.59
N GLU A 42 -5.42 3.90 -0.96
CA GLU A 42 -5.76 5.31 -0.73
C GLU A 42 -5.76 5.67 0.76
N VAL A 43 -6.39 4.86 1.61
CA VAL A 43 -6.39 5.05 3.07
C VAL A 43 -4.98 4.97 3.65
N LEU A 44 -4.16 4.00 3.23
CA LEU A 44 -2.78 3.89 3.69
C LEU A 44 -1.94 5.10 3.27
N ILE A 45 -2.07 5.56 2.02
CA ILE A 45 -1.34 6.72 1.50
C ILE A 45 -1.77 8.01 2.22
N SER A 46 -3.07 8.18 2.49
CA SER A 46 -3.55 9.37 3.22
C SER A 46 -3.00 9.44 4.65
N HIS A 47 -2.67 8.29 5.24
CA HIS A 47 -2.01 8.17 6.55
C HIS A 47 -0.47 8.21 6.48
N GLY A 48 0.11 8.45 5.30
CA GLY A 48 1.56 8.59 5.14
C GLY A 48 2.31 7.27 4.97
N ALA A 49 1.68 6.25 4.37
CA ALA A 49 2.38 5.03 3.98
C ALA A 49 3.54 5.33 3.02
N ASN A 50 4.71 4.74 3.26
CA ASN A 50 5.88 4.98 2.43
C ASN A 50 5.78 4.27 1.08
N ILE A 51 5.67 5.04 0.00
CA ILE A 51 5.60 4.53 -1.37
C ILE A 51 6.96 4.15 -1.96
N LYS A 52 8.05 4.63 -1.35
CA LYS A 52 9.44 4.46 -1.84
C LYS A 52 10.13 3.27 -1.20
N ASP A 53 9.53 2.68 -0.17
CA ASP A 53 10.08 1.50 0.44
C ASP A 53 10.16 0.35 -0.56
N LYS A 54 11.29 -0.35 -0.51
CA LYS A 54 11.55 -1.53 -1.32
C LYS A 54 11.40 -2.79 -0.50
N ASP A 55 10.85 -3.82 -1.13
CA ASP A 55 10.87 -5.21 -0.67
C ASP A 55 12.25 -5.86 -0.87
N ILE A 56 12.38 -7.15 -0.54
CA ILE A 56 13.64 -7.89 -0.70
C ILE A 56 14.11 -8.02 -2.16
N ASP A 57 13.19 -7.95 -3.12
CA ASP A 57 13.49 -8.00 -4.55
C ASP A 57 13.86 -6.60 -5.10
N GLY A 58 13.86 -5.59 -4.24
CA GLY A 58 14.16 -4.21 -4.59
C GLY A 58 12.99 -3.49 -5.25
N LYS A 59 11.78 -4.07 -5.23
CA LYS A 59 10.57 -3.50 -5.82
C LYS A 59 9.85 -2.61 -4.83
N THR A 60 9.36 -1.48 -5.32
CA THR A 60 8.46 -0.63 -4.54
C THR A 60 7.02 -1.13 -4.66
N ALA A 61 6.17 -0.75 -3.71
CA ALA A 61 4.74 -1.10 -3.76
C ALA A 61 4.08 -0.70 -5.11
N ILE A 62 4.47 0.44 -5.69
CA ILE A 62 3.99 0.89 -7.00
C ILE A 62 4.51 0.00 -8.14
N LEU A 63 5.77 -0.45 -8.08
CA LEU A 63 6.31 -1.35 -9.11
C LEU A 63 5.60 -2.71 -9.06
N ILE A 64 5.33 -3.23 -7.87
CA ILE A 64 4.49 -4.43 -7.70
C ILE A 64 3.14 -4.19 -8.38
N ALA A 65 2.46 -3.08 -8.09
CA ALA A 65 1.18 -2.79 -8.75
C ALA A 65 1.30 -2.79 -10.29
N ALA A 66 2.36 -2.22 -10.86
CA ALA A 66 2.56 -2.19 -12.32
C ALA A 66 2.85 -3.58 -12.93
N GLU A 67 3.35 -4.54 -12.14
CA GLU A 67 3.55 -5.92 -12.59
C GLU A 67 2.25 -6.75 -12.56
N TYR A 68 1.40 -6.50 -11.57
CA TYR A 68 0.14 -7.21 -11.38
C TYR A 68 -1.07 -6.52 -12.06
N TYR A 69 -0.96 -5.24 -12.44
CA TYR A 69 -1.97 -4.44 -13.15
C TYR A 69 -1.41 -3.73 -14.38
N SER A 70 -2.24 -3.53 -15.41
CA SER A 70 -1.97 -2.46 -16.38
C SER A 70 -2.08 -1.12 -15.66
N LEU A 71 -1.09 -0.23 -15.85
CA LEU A 71 -0.94 1.09 -15.20
C LEU A 71 -2.18 2.02 -15.20
N GLU A 72 -3.24 1.65 -15.91
CA GLU A 72 -4.46 2.42 -16.13
C GLU A 72 -5.37 2.51 -14.90
N THR A 73 -5.19 1.66 -13.88
CA THR A 73 -6.04 1.65 -12.67
C THR A 73 -5.54 2.54 -11.54
N LEU A 74 -4.28 2.98 -11.59
CA LEU A 74 -3.64 3.75 -10.53
C LEU A 74 -3.59 5.24 -10.87
N GLU A 75 -4.74 5.91 -10.74
CA GLU A 75 -4.78 7.37 -10.60
C GLU A 75 -4.28 7.77 -9.21
N PHE A 76 -3.02 7.49 -8.89
CA PHE A 76 -2.42 8.08 -7.70
C PHE A 76 -2.28 9.59 -7.90
N PRO A 77 -2.58 10.40 -6.86
CA PRO A 77 -2.30 11.83 -6.93
C PRO A 77 -0.81 12.01 -7.27
N LYS A 78 -0.51 12.83 -8.28
CA LYS A 78 0.87 13.21 -8.60
C LYS A 78 1.48 13.82 -7.34
N ILE A 79 2.38 13.07 -6.71
CA ILE A 79 3.15 13.56 -5.57
C ILE A 79 4.38 14.25 -6.16
N GLU A 80 4.43 15.58 -6.06
CA GLU A 80 5.64 16.38 -6.35
C GLU A 80 6.77 16.10 -5.36
#